data_AF-A0A7Y7H197-F1
#
_entry.id   AF-A0A7Y7H197-F1
#
_cell.length_a   1.000
_cell.length_b   1.000
_cell.length_c   1.000
_cell.angle_alpha   90.00
_cell.angle_beta   90.00
_cell.angle_gamma   90.00
#
_symmetry.space_group_name_H-M   'P 1'
#
loop_
_entity.id
_entity.type
_entity.pdbx_description
1 polymer ?
#
loop_
_entity_poly.entity_id
_entity_poly.type
_entity_poly.pdbx_seq_one_letter_code
_entity_poly.pdbx_strand_id
1 'polypeptide(L)'
;MNLKYKLLPFLYIFLFPVILVAQTPKVSTFRLVPLGVLGGIDESNLSAYMLAPKGSNNYICLDAGTIHYGIEKAVRCKSFKVPANTVLRQYIKGYFISHSHLDHIAGLIINSPEDSTKSIYALNDCIETIKTHYFTWKSWANFADQGETPALKKYHYKVLEPGTETAIENTELKVRAFPLSHSNLTSTAFLVNSNNNYLLYLGDTGPDEIEKSSNMQNLWQAAAPLIKSKKLKAILIEVSFPNEQPDKTLFGHLTPKWLMAEMDKLASFTGTDAIKGLNIVITHLKPPMTSISKIKTQLKAANKLQLNLVYPQQGKALNF
;
A
#
# COMPACT_ATOMS: atom_id res chain seq x y z
N MET A 1 -61.95 19.94 -66.13
CA MET A 1 -61.29 18.75 -65.56
C MET A 1 -60.18 19.27 -64.64
N ASN A 2 -60.43 19.27 -63.32
CA ASN A 2 -59.58 19.93 -62.31
C ASN A 2 -58.41 19.02 -61.90
N LEU A 3 -57.17 19.45 -62.12
CA LEU A 3 -55.97 18.79 -61.58
C LEU A 3 -55.40 19.63 -60.43
N LYS A 4 -55.57 19.15 -59.19
CA LYS A 4 -54.94 19.71 -57.99
C LYS A 4 -53.52 19.15 -57.86
N TYR A 5 -52.50 20.00 -57.94
CA TYR A 5 -51.13 19.65 -57.57
C TYR A 5 -50.94 19.81 -56.06
N LYS A 6 -50.63 18.71 -55.35
CA LYS A 6 -50.17 18.74 -53.96
C LYS A 6 -48.64 18.89 -53.95
N LEU A 7 -48.13 19.99 -53.39
CA LEU A 7 -46.71 20.10 -53.00
C LEU A 7 -46.47 19.28 -51.73
N LEU A 8 -45.50 18.37 -51.77
CA LEU A 8 -44.96 17.68 -50.59
C LEU A 8 -43.75 18.47 -50.06
N PRO A 9 -43.66 18.82 -48.76
CA PRO A 9 -42.45 19.43 -48.22
C PRO A 9 -41.40 18.34 -47.98
N PHE A 10 -40.24 18.46 -48.62
CA PHE A 10 -39.06 17.63 -48.34
C PHE A 10 -38.40 18.14 -47.05
N LEU A 11 -38.55 17.39 -45.96
CA LEU A 11 -37.87 17.67 -44.69
C LEU A 11 -36.44 17.11 -44.77
N TYR A 12 -35.45 17.98 -44.94
CA TYR A 12 -34.03 17.61 -44.84
C TYR A 12 -33.65 17.41 -43.37
N ILE A 13 -33.57 16.15 -42.93
CA ILE A 13 -33.02 15.78 -41.63
C ILE A 13 -31.49 15.73 -41.77
N PHE A 14 -30.80 16.76 -41.27
CA PHE A 14 -29.35 16.72 -41.10
C PHE A 14 -28.99 15.76 -39.95
N LEU A 15 -28.55 14.55 -40.29
CA LEU A 15 -27.95 13.61 -39.35
C LEU A 15 -26.52 14.07 -39.02
N PHE A 16 -26.35 14.75 -37.88
CA PHE A 16 -25.03 14.97 -37.30
C PHE A 16 -24.45 13.63 -36.81
N PRO A 17 -23.22 13.25 -37.18
CA PRO A 17 -22.59 12.06 -36.63
C PRO A 17 -22.24 12.32 -35.16
N VAL A 18 -23.02 11.73 -34.25
CA VAL A 18 -22.65 11.66 -32.84
C VAL A 18 -21.49 10.68 -32.72
N ILE A 19 -20.27 11.21 -32.64
CA ILE A 19 -19.08 10.42 -32.31
C ILE A 19 -19.21 10.06 -30.83
N LEU A 20 -19.80 8.89 -30.55
CA LEU A 20 -19.72 8.25 -29.25
C LEU A 20 -18.28 7.82 -29.02
N VAL A 21 -17.52 8.65 -28.31
CA VAL A 21 -16.23 8.23 -27.73
C VAL A 21 -16.56 7.24 -26.61
N ALA A 22 -16.51 5.94 -26.94
CA ALA A 22 -16.59 4.90 -25.94
C ALA A 22 -15.43 5.06 -24.95
N GLN A 23 -15.72 5.42 -23.71
CA GLN A 23 -14.73 5.42 -22.65
C GLN A 23 -14.24 3.98 -22.48
N THR A 24 -12.96 3.74 -22.78
CA THR A 24 -12.35 2.45 -22.46
C THR A 24 -12.49 2.22 -20.95
N PRO A 25 -13.03 1.06 -20.52
CA PRO A 25 -13.22 0.80 -19.10
C PRO A 25 -11.86 0.90 -18.40
N LYS A 26 -11.81 1.62 -17.27
CA LYS A 26 -10.61 1.80 -16.46
C LYS A 26 -10.14 0.41 -15.99
N VAL A 27 -9.13 -0.16 -16.67
CA VAL A 27 -8.59 -1.47 -16.35
C VAL A 27 -7.76 -1.35 -15.09
N SER A 28 -8.26 -1.93 -13.99
CA SER A 28 -7.48 -2.06 -12.77
C SER A 28 -6.24 -2.93 -13.03
N THR A 29 -5.08 -2.42 -12.61
CA THR A 29 -3.76 -3.06 -12.70
C THR A 29 -3.42 -3.88 -11.46
N PHE A 30 -3.81 -3.41 -10.28
CA PHE A 30 -3.41 -4.04 -9.01
C PHE A 30 -4.58 -4.62 -8.26
N ARG A 31 -4.37 -5.77 -7.63
CA ARG A 31 -5.25 -6.35 -6.62
C ARG A 31 -4.54 -6.33 -5.27
N LEU A 32 -5.15 -5.64 -4.31
CA LEU A 32 -4.69 -5.53 -2.94
C LEU A 32 -5.62 -6.33 -2.02
N VAL A 33 -5.07 -7.15 -1.13
CA VAL A 33 -5.83 -7.86 -0.09
C VAL A 33 -5.23 -7.49 1.28
N PRO A 34 -5.88 -6.60 2.06
CA PRO A 34 -5.41 -6.25 3.40
C PRO A 34 -5.56 -7.45 4.34
N LEU A 35 -4.46 -7.96 4.88
CA LEU A 35 -4.46 -9.00 5.91
C LEU A 35 -4.58 -8.42 7.31
N GLY A 36 -4.08 -7.20 7.51
CA GLY A 36 -4.41 -6.37 8.66
C GLY A 36 -4.25 -4.89 8.33
N VAL A 37 -5.05 -4.05 8.99
CA VAL A 37 -5.24 -2.64 8.62
C VAL A 37 -5.03 -1.66 9.76
N LEU A 38 -4.81 -2.15 10.98
CA LEU A 38 -4.65 -1.35 12.19
C LEU A 38 -3.18 -1.30 12.62
N GLY A 39 -2.89 -0.35 13.51
CA GLY A 39 -1.64 -0.28 14.26
C GLY A 39 -1.85 -0.60 15.73
N GLY A 40 -0.93 -1.38 16.31
CA GLY A 40 -0.94 -1.79 17.71
C GLY A 40 -2.13 -2.64 18.21
N ILE A 41 -2.00 -3.12 19.46
CA ILE A 41 -2.97 -3.78 20.35
C ILE A 41 -3.65 -5.08 19.85
N ASP A 42 -4.28 -5.10 18.68
CA ASP A 42 -5.02 -6.26 18.19
C ASP A 42 -4.15 -7.09 17.24
N GLU A 43 -3.51 -8.14 17.76
CA GLU A 43 -2.58 -9.00 17.02
C GLU A 43 -3.24 -9.72 15.84
N SER A 44 -4.58 -9.76 15.81
CA SER A 44 -5.35 -10.33 14.72
C SER A 44 -5.54 -9.39 13.54
N ASN A 45 -5.11 -8.12 13.59
CA ASN A 45 -5.38 -7.12 12.55
C ASN A 45 -4.28 -6.04 12.38
N LEU A 46 -3.02 -6.41 12.63
CA LEU A 46 -1.83 -5.57 12.48
C LEU A 46 -1.39 -5.46 11.01
N SER A 47 -0.72 -4.37 10.66
CA SER A 47 -0.47 -4.00 9.26
C SER A 47 0.22 -5.09 8.44
N ALA A 48 -0.46 -5.50 7.38
CA ALA A 48 0.01 -6.45 6.39
C ALA A 48 -0.90 -6.40 5.16
N TYR A 49 -0.33 -6.23 3.98
CA TYR A 49 -1.10 -6.04 2.74
C TYR A 49 -0.53 -6.89 1.61
N MET A 50 -1.32 -7.85 1.11
CA MET A 50 -0.93 -8.64 -0.04
C MET A 50 -1.22 -7.87 -1.33
N LEU A 51 -0.22 -7.74 -2.20
CA LEU A 51 -0.31 -7.04 -3.48
C LEU A 51 0.14 -7.92 -4.64
N ALA A 52 -0.66 -7.96 -5.71
CA ALA A 52 -0.30 -8.61 -6.98
C ALA A 52 -0.85 -7.80 -8.17
N PRO A 53 -0.30 -8.00 -9.39
CA PRO A 53 -1.01 -7.64 -10.60
C PRO A 53 -2.39 -8.31 -10.62
N LYS A 54 -3.41 -7.60 -11.11
CA LYS A 54 -4.76 -8.14 -11.20
C LYS A 54 -4.78 -9.39 -12.08
N GLY A 55 -5.28 -10.49 -11.54
CA GLY A 55 -5.34 -11.79 -12.22
C GLY A 55 -4.18 -12.73 -11.89
N SER A 56 -3.10 -12.22 -11.28
CA SER A 56 -2.00 -13.05 -10.75
C SER A 56 -2.31 -13.52 -9.33
N ASN A 57 -1.80 -14.71 -8.98
CA ASN A 57 -1.74 -15.21 -7.61
C ASN A 57 -0.32 -15.10 -7.01
N ASN A 58 0.60 -14.43 -7.70
CA ASN A 58 1.97 -14.19 -7.24
C ASN A 58 2.01 -12.89 -6.41
N TYR A 59 1.60 -12.98 -5.15
CA TYR A 59 1.52 -11.84 -4.25
C TYR A 59 2.85 -11.57 -3.55
N ILE A 60 3.19 -10.30 -3.40
CA ILE A 60 4.10 -9.84 -2.34
C ILE A 60 3.28 -9.48 -1.11
N CYS A 61 3.88 -9.55 0.08
CA CYS A 61 3.26 -9.07 1.31
C CYS A 61 4.02 -7.83 1.82
N LEU A 62 3.38 -6.67 1.78
CA LEU A 62 3.88 -5.40 2.30
C LEU A 62 3.58 -5.35 3.79
N ASP A 63 4.63 -5.40 4.60
CA ASP A 63 4.62 -5.78 6.02
C ASP A 63 3.95 -7.14 6.30
N ALA A 64 4.11 -7.59 7.53
CA ALA A 64 3.71 -8.92 7.99
C ALA A 64 3.31 -8.93 9.47
N GLY A 65 2.65 -7.87 9.95
CA GLY A 65 2.12 -7.79 11.31
C GLY A 65 1.17 -8.92 11.63
N THR A 66 0.13 -9.09 10.82
CA THR A 66 -0.78 -10.24 10.87
C THR A 66 -0.74 -11.01 9.56
N ILE A 67 -0.40 -12.31 9.62
CA ILE A 67 -0.40 -13.20 8.46
C ILE A 67 -1.54 -14.22 8.52
N HIS A 68 -1.43 -15.25 9.36
CA HIS A 68 -2.38 -16.38 9.35
C HIS A 68 -3.84 -15.97 9.52
N TYR A 69 -4.17 -15.25 10.60
CA TYR A 69 -5.54 -14.81 10.86
C TYR A 69 -6.08 -13.91 9.73
N GLY A 70 -5.23 -13.03 9.20
CA GLY A 70 -5.57 -12.14 8.09
C GLY A 70 -5.89 -12.92 6.80
N ILE A 71 -5.13 -13.98 6.51
CA ILE A 71 -5.40 -14.89 5.40
C ILE A 71 -6.73 -15.62 5.61
N GLU A 72 -6.99 -16.17 6.80
CA GLU A 72 -8.26 -16.82 7.11
C GLU A 72 -9.44 -15.86 6.95
N LYS A 73 -9.28 -14.61 7.39
CA LYS A 73 -10.26 -13.54 7.16
C LYS A 73 -10.47 -13.30 5.67
N ALA A 74 -9.40 -13.25 4.87
CA ALA A 74 -9.48 -13.08 3.43
C ALA A 74 -10.19 -14.25 2.72
N VAL A 75 -9.99 -15.49 3.18
CA VAL A 75 -10.73 -16.67 2.71
C VAL A 75 -12.21 -16.57 3.06
N ARG A 76 -12.54 -16.22 4.32
CA ARG A 76 -13.94 -16.00 4.76
C ARG A 76 -14.64 -14.91 3.95
N CYS A 77 -13.91 -13.85 3.59
CA CYS A 77 -14.39 -12.77 2.73
C CYS A 77 -14.39 -13.12 1.23
N LYS A 78 -14.04 -14.35 0.85
CA LYS A 78 -13.95 -14.84 -0.54
C LYS A 78 -12.95 -14.06 -1.42
N SER A 79 -12.02 -13.34 -0.80
CA SER A 79 -10.89 -12.71 -1.50
C SER A 79 -9.89 -13.76 -1.98
N PHE A 80 -9.79 -14.88 -1.26
CA PHE A 80 -9.15 -16.10 -1.72
C PHE A 80 -10.15 -17.26 -1.70
N LYS A 81 -10.05 -18.15 -2.69
CA LYS A 81 -10.93 -19.32 -2.87
C LYS A 81 -10.21 -20.64 -2.62
N VAL A 82 -9.08 -20.57 -1.91
CA VAL A 82 -8.22 -21.71 -1.56
C VAL A 82 -7.99 -21.70 -0.05
N PRO A 83 -7.58 -22.83 0.56
CA PRO A 83 -7.25 -22.89 1.98
C PRO A 83 -6.17 -21.88 2.38
N ALA A 84 -6.20 -21.42 3.64
CA ALA A 84 -5.25 -20.43 4.15
C ALA A 84 -3.78 -20.88 4.00
N ASN A 85 -3.49 -22.16 4.23
CA ASN A 85 -2.16 -22.73 4.05
C ASN A 85 -1.65 -22.62 2.60
N THR A 86 -2.55 -22.77 1.61
CA THR A 86 -2.21 -22.56 0.20
C THR A 86 -1.83 -21.11 -0.06
N VAL A 87 -2.57 -20.15 0.51
CA VAL A 87 -2.23 -18.72 0.37
C VAL A 87 -0.86 -18.42 1.00
N LEU A 88 -0.63 -18.87 2.24
CA LEU A 88 0.62 -18.67 2.96
C LEU A 88 1.83 -19.20 2.18
N ARG A 89 1.78 -20.49 1.80
CA ARG A 89 2.94 -21.19 1.23
C ARG A 89 3.10 -21.00 -0.27
N GLN A 90 2.02 -20.73 -1.01
CA GLN A 90 2.07 -20.69 -2.47
C GLN A 90 1.79 -19.30 -3.06
N TYR A 91 0.96 -18.46 -2.43
CA TYR A 91 0.59 -17.17 -3.00
C TYR A 91 1.52 -16.05 -2.54
N ILE A 92 2.01 -16.07 -1.29
CA ILE A 92 3.03 -15.11 -0.83
C ILE A 92 4.41 -15.52 -1.34
N LYS A 93 4.97 -14.71 -2.24
CA LYS A 93 6.27 -14.93 -2.89
C LYS A 93 7.44 -14.25 -2.19
N GLY A 94 7.16 -13.23 -1.38
CA GLY A 94 8.16 -12.53 -0.58
C GLY A 94 7.53 -11.52 0.37
N TYR A 95 8.24 -11.21 1.44
CA TYR A 95 7.85 -10.19 2.42
C TYR A 95 8.66 -8.93 2.22
N PHE A 96 8.01 -7.78 2.29
CA PHE A 96 8.59 -6.46 2.17
C PHE A 96 8.37 -5.73 3.49
N ILE A 97 9.37 -5.76 4.36
CA ILE A 97 9.24 -5.25 5.73
C ILE A 97 9.71 -3.80 5.75
N SER A 98 8.81 -2.89 6.08
CA SER A 98 9.07 -1.45 6.09
C SER A 98 10.04 -1.08 7.21
N HIS A 99 9.82 -1.65 8.39
CA HIS A 99 10.67 -1.53 9.57
C HIS A 99 10.42 -2.69 10.53
N SER A 100 11.29 -2.85 11.53
CA SER A 100 11.34 -4.02 12.39
C SER A 100 10.49 -3.92 13.67
N HIS A 101 9.50 -3.02 13.75
CA HIS A 101 8.56 -3.07 14.88
C HIS A 101 7.69 -4.32 14.80
N LEU A 102 7.32 -4.86 15.97
CA LEU A 102 6.61 -6.14 16.06
C LEU A 102 5.28 -6.14 15.33
N ASP A 103 4.55 -5.03 15.32
CA ASP A 103 3.29 -4.90 14.60
C ASP A 103 3.42 -4.87 13.08
N HIS A 104 4.64 -4.90 12.55
CA HIS A 104 4.93 -5.03 11.11
C HIS A 104 5.59 -6.36 10.75
N ILE A 105 5.96 -7.20 11.72
CA ILE A 105 6.72 -8.44 11.45
C ILE A 105 6.32 -9.66 12.30
N ALA A 106 5.55 -9.50 13.37
CA ALA A 106 5.22 -10.61 14.29
C ALA A 106 4.54 -11.78 13.56
N GLY A 107 3.61 -11.49 12.65
CA GLY A 107 2.95 -12.50 11.83
C GLY A 107 3.92 -13.31 10.98
N LEU A 108 4.94 -12.69 10.39
CA LEU A 108 6.03 -13.41 9.70
C LEU A 108 6.77 -14.34 10.67
N ILE A 109 7.21 -13.81 11.82
CA ILE A 109 8.01 -14.58 12.79
C ILE A 109 7.21 -15.79 13.30
N ILE A 110 5.98 -15.57 13.76
CA ILE A 110 5.12 -16.63 14.32
C ILE A 110 4.83 -17.72 13.29
N ASN A 111 4.59 -17.34 12.02
CA ASN A 111 4.24 -18.29 10.96
C ASN A 111 5.44 -18.94 10.27
N SER A 112 6.65 -18.51 10.61
CA SER A 112 7.88 -19.03 10.01
C SER A 112 8.06 -20.55 10.04
N PRO A 113 7.60 -21.31 11.06
CA PRO A 113 7.72 -22.77 11.03
C PRO A 113 6.88 -23.42 9.92
N GLU A 114 5.66 -22.91 9.69
CA GLU A 114 4.69 -23.47 8.73
C GLU A 114 4.84 -22.90 7.30
N ASP A 115 5.54 -21.78 7.16
CA ASP A 115 5.72 -21.12 5.87
C ASP A 115 6.72 -21.86 4.95
N SER A 116 6.75 -21.47 3.68
CA SER A 116 7.67 -21.96 2.64
C SER A 116 8.90 -21.07 2.47
N THR A 117 9.89 -21.57 1.74
CA THR A 117 11.07 -20.79 1.34
C THR A 117 10.68 -19.57 0.51
N LYS A 118 11.19 -18.39 0.88
CA LYS A 118 11.00 -17.12 0.16
C LYS A 118 11.94 -16.02 0.64
N SER A 119 11.95 -14.87 -0.03
CA SER A 119 12.80 -13.74 0.36
C SER A 119 12.13 -12.77 1.32
N ILE A 120 12.95 -12.16 2.17
CA ILE A 120 12.61 -10.99 3.00
C ILE A 120 13.38 -9.79 2.43
N TYR A 121 12.64 -8.82 1.93
CA TYR A 121 13.15 -7.57 1.36
C TYR A 121 12.96 -6.43 2.36
N ALA A 122 14.03 -5.70 2.65
CA ALA A 122 13.96 -4.47 3.44
C ALA A 122 15.24 -3.64 3.23
N LEU A 123 15.27 -2.43 3.81
CA LEU A 123 16.53 -1.70 3.97
C LEU A 123 17.48 -2.45 4.93
N ASN A 124 18.78 -2.16 4.83
CA ASN A 124 19.82 -2.86 5.58
C ASN A 124 19.55 -2.85 7.10
N ASP A 125 19.24 -1.70 7.69
CA ASP A 125 19.04 -1.58 9.15
C ASP A 125 17.92 -2.50 9.65
N CYS A 126 16.83 -2.62 8.89
CA CYS A 126 15.74 -3.54 9.22
C CYS A 126 16.20 -5.00 9.17
N ILE A 127 16.93 -5.40 8.12
CA ILE A 127 17.50 -6.76 8.03
C ILE A 127 18.46 -7.04 9.18
N GLU A 128 19.30 -6.07 9.55
CA GLU A 128 20.22 -6.22 10.67
C GLU A 128 19.48 -6.44 11.99
N THR A 129 18.39 -5.70 12.26
CA THR A 129 17.55 -5.96 13.44
C THR A 129 16.95 -7.35 13.41
N ILE A 130 16.40 -7.80 12.27
CA ILE A 130 15.81 -9.14 12.14
C ILE A 130 16.87 -10.22 12.42
N LYS A 131 18.06 -10.07 11.84
CA LYS A 131 19.19 -10.98 11.97
C LYS A 131 19.73 -11.09 13.40
N THR A 132 19.67 -10.01 14.17
CA THR A 132 20.32 -9.91 15.49
C THR A 132 19.36 -9.98 16.68
N HIS A 133 18.05 -9.79 16.47
CA HIS A 133 17.07 -9.74 17.57
C HIS A 133 15.89 -10.72 17.41
N TYR A 134 15.52 -11.10 16.18
CA TYR A 134 14.36 -11.97 15.96
C TYR A 134 14.76 -13.39 15.58
N PHE A 135 15.48 -13.57 14.47
CA PHE A 135 15.96 -14.87 14.04
C PHE A 135 17.33 -15.19 14.65
N THR A 136 17.37 -15.09 15.99
CA THR A 136 18.45 -15.53 16.86
C THR A 136 17.89 -16.62 17.76
N TRP A 137 18.55 -17.76 17.90
CA TRP A 137 18.05 -18.95 18.61
C TRP A 137 17.64 -18.69 20.08
N LYS A 138 17.93 -17.50 20.60
CA LYS A 138 17.41 -16.95 21.86
C LYS A 138 15.96 -16.46 21.77
N SER A 139 15.61 -15.74 20.71
CA SER A 139 14.28 -15.16 20.49
C SER A 139 13.38 -16.11 19.69
N TRP A 140 13.87 -16.61 18.56
CA TRP A 140 13.16 -17.50 17.66
C TRP A 140 14.17 -18.28 16.80
N ALA A 141 13.81 -19.51 16.39
CA ALA A 141 14.70 -20.30 15.53
C ALA A 141 15.14 -19.51 14.28
N ASN A 142 16.42 -19.59 13.92
CA ASN A 142 16.92 -18.84 12.77
C ASN A 142 16.44 -19.47 11.46
N PHE A 143 15.25 -19.05 11.00
CA PHE A 143 14.69 -19.48 9.73
C PHE A 143 15.38 -18.85 8.51
N ALA A 144 16.20 -17.82 8.69
CA ALA A 144 16.90 -17.17 7.60
C ALA A 144 18.17 -17.92 7.17
N ASP A 145 18.83 -17.41 6.13
CA ASP A 145 20.08 -17.92 5.58
C ASP A 145 21.34 -17.24 6.13
N GLN A 146 21.16 -16.19 6.95
CA GLN A 146 22.22 -15.42 7.60
C GLN A 146 21.90 -15.21 9.09
N GLY A 147 22.90 -14.76 9.85
CA GLY A 147 22.77 -14.52 11.29
C GLY A 147 23.30 -15.69 12.13
N GLU A 148 22.68 -15.92 13.29
CA GLU A 148 23.15 -16.92 14.26
C GLU A 148 23.06 -18.35 13.70
N THR A 149 24.12 -19.13 13.89
CA THR A 149 24.16 -20.53 13.45
C THR A 149 23.53 -21.47 14.48
N PRO A 150 22.83 -22.55 14.07
CA PRO A 150 22.61 -22.97 12.69
C PRO A 150 21.52 -22.16 11.96
N ALA A 151 21.75 -21.82 10.70
CA ALA A 151 20.76 -21.15 9.85
C ALA A 151 19.92 -22.20 9.08
N LEU A 152 18.59 -22.13 9.18
CA LEU A 152 17.68 -23.08 8.53
C LEU A 152 17.46 -22.77 7.04
N LYS A 153 17.87 -21.59 6.56
CA LYS A 153 17.88 -21.19 5.13
C LYS A 153 16.52 -21.28 4.45
N LYS A 154 15.43 -21.05 5.19
CA LYS A 154 14.08 -20.91 4.64
C LYS A 154 13.87 -19.50 4.08
N TYR A 155 14.30 -18.47 4.81
CA TYR A 155 14.22 -17.11 4.35
C TYR A 155 15.54 -16.60 3.79
N HIS A 156 15.48 -15.86 2.69
CA HIS A 156 16.64 -15.25 2.06
C HIS A 156 16.58 -13.73 2.18
N TYR A 157 17.51 -13.12 2.89
CA TYR A 157 17.53 -11.67 3.00
C TYR A 157 17.94 -11.02 1.68
N LYS A 158 17.19 -9.99 1.28
CA LYS A 158 17.43 -9.17 0.10
C LYS A 158 17.44 -7.70 0.51
N VAL A 159 18.63 -7.16 0.74
CA VAL A 159 18.81 -5.73 1.03
C VAL A 159 18.38 -4.93 -0.19
N LEU A 160 17.50 -3.96 0.02
CA LEU A 160 17.06 -3.01 -0.99
C LEU A 160 17.89 -1.74 -0.91
N GLU A 161 18.60 -1.42 -1.98
CA GLU A 161 19.30 -0.13 -2.09
C GLU A 161 18.29 0.99 -2.40
N PRO A 162 18.27 2.09 -1.62
CA PRO A 162 17.37 3.21 -1.85
C PRO A 162 17.39 3.72 -3.29
N GLY A 163 16.21 3.96 -3.87
CA GLY A 163 16.02 4.49 -5.22
C GLY A 163 16.30 3.50 -6.37
N THR A 164 16.92 2.35 -6.09
CA THR A 164 17.27 1.35 -7.11
C THR A 164 16.08 0.45 -7.43
N GLU A 165 15.79 0.24 -8.72
CA GLU A 165 14.72 -0.68 -9.14
C GLU A 165 15.20 -2.13 -9.10
N THR A 166 14.55 -2.93 -8.27
CA THR A 166 14.87 -4.35 -8.05
C THR A 166 13.71 -5.22 -8.53
N ALA A 167 14.01 -6.24 -9.34
CA ALA A 167 13.01 -7.24 -9.72
C ALA A 167 12.67 -8.13 -8.51
N ILE A 168 11.39 -8.45 -8.35
CA ILE A 168 10.91 -9.27 -7.23
C ILE A 168 10.81 -10.73 -7.68
N GLU A 169 11.55 -11.61 -7.02
CA GLU A 169 11.64 -13.03 -7.39
C GLU A 169 10.26 -13.70 -7.41
N ASN A 170 10.01 -14.52 -8.43
CA ASN A 170 8.76 -15.28 -8.61
C ASN A 170 7.49 -14.43 -8.78
N THR A 171 7.63 -13.18 -9.25
CA THR A 171 6.50 -12.29 -9.56
C THR A 171 6.75 -11.50 -10.85
N GLU A 172 5.71 -10.84 -11.34
CA GLU A 172 5.78 -9.89 -12.47
C GLU A 172 6.10 -8.46 -12.02
N LEU A 173 6.53 -8.29 -10.77
CA LEU A 173 6.67 -6.99 -10.10
C LEU A 173 8.14 -6.56 -10.00
N LYS A 174 8.32 -5.24 -9.94
CA LYS A 174 9.57 -4.61 -9.49
C LYS A 174 9.28 -3.65 -8.36
N VAL A 175 10.30 -3.33 -7.57
CA VAL A 175 10.18 -2.39 -6.44
C VAL A 175 11.31 -1.36 -6.47
N ARG A 176 11.01 -0.15 -6.02
CA ARG A 176 12.02 0.81 -5.53
C ARG A 176 11.71 1.13 -4.07
N ALA A 177 12.73 1.08 -3.22
CA ALA A 177 12.62 1.46 -1.81
C ALA A 177 13.03 2.92 -1.60
N PHE A 178 12.36 3.61 -0.68
CA PHE A 178 12.73 4.95 -0.22
C PHE A 178 12.72 4.98 1.31
N PRO A 179 13.76 5.52 1.96
CA PRO A 179 13.76 5.66 3.41
C PRO A 179 12.66 6.65 3.85
N LEU A 180 12.05 6.35 4.99
CA LEU A 180 11.08 7.17 5.70
C LEU A 180 11.58 7.44 7.13
N SER A 181 11.15 8.55 7.71
CA SER A 181 11.47 8.89 9.10
C SER A 181 10.39 8.36 10.03
N HIS A 182 10.76 7.46 10.94
CA HIS A 182 9.87 6.92 11.96
C HIS A 182 10.49 7.10 13.34
N SER A 183 10.56 8.36 13.79
CA SER A 183 11.20 8.77 15.03
C SER A 183 12.68 8.41 15.09
N ASN A 184 13.04 7.43 15.92
CA ASN A 184 14.43 7.02 16.17
C ASN A 184 14.93 5.94 15.19
N LEU A 185 14.10 5.52 14.23
CA LEU A 185 14.50 4.52 13.24
C LEU A 185 14.05 4.88 11.82
N THR A 186 14.64 4.16 10.86
CA THR A 186 14.30 4.28 9.44
C THR A 186 13.19 3.30 9.08
N SER A 187 12.08 3.82 8.57
CA SER A 187 11.03 3.04 7.90
C SER A 187 11.21 3.08 6.38
N THR A 188 10.35 2.42 5.63
CA THR A 188 10.50 2.28 4.18
C THR A 188 9.19 2.50 3.43
N ALA A 189 9.26 3.26 2.35
CA ALA A 189 8.25 3.26 1.30
C ALA A 189 8.65 2.33 0.15
N PHE A 190 7.72 1.51 -0.32
CA PHE A 190 7.88 0.62 -1.45
C PHE A 190 7.05 1.11 -2.64
N LEU A 191 7.72 1.60 -3.68
CA LEU A 191 7.11 1.94 -4.95
C LEU A 191 7.12 0.72 -5.87
N VAL A 192 5.97 0.04 -5.96
CA VAL A 192 5.81 -1.23 -6.68
C VAL A 192 5.35 -0.96 -8.10
N ASN A 193 6.02 -1.57 -9.08
CA ASN A 193 5.78 -1.42 -10.51
C ASN A 193 5.24 -2.72 -11.10
N SER A 194 4.15 -2.63 -11.86
CA SER A 194 3.67 -3.68 -12.76
C SER A 194 3.33 -3.05 -14.12
N ASN A 195 4.06 -3.45 -15.17
CA ASN A 195 3.82 -2.98 -16.53
C ASN A 195 3.65 -1.46 -16.64
N ASN A 196 4.57 -0.68 -16.05
CA ASN A 196 4.57 0.79 -16.08
C ASN A 196 3.38 1.46 -15.36
N ASN A 197 2.70 0.71 -14.49
CA ASN A 197 1.73 1.21 -13.53
C ASN A 197 2.26 0.96 -12.13
N TYR A 198 1.96 1.88 -11.21
CA TYR A 198 2.60 1.90 -9.90
C TYR A 198 1.58 1.93 -8.77
N LEU A 199 1.95 1.30 -7.65
CA LEU A 199 1.29 1.47 -6.36
C LEU A 199 2.37 1.76 -5.33
N LEU A 200 2.15 2.77 -4.50
CA LEU A 200 3.10 3.22 -3.49
C LEU A 200 2.59 2.81 -2.12
N TYR A 201 3.37 2.04 -1.37
CA TYR A 201 3.12 1.73 0.04
C TYR A 201 4.11 2.47 0.91
N LEU A 202 3.65 3.11 1.96
CA LEU A 202 4.48 3.64 3.03
C LEU A 202 4.24 2.81 4.28
N GLY A 203 5.33 2.36 4.91
CA GLY A 203 5.28 2.02 6.32
C GLY A 203 5.07 3.26 7.19
N ASP A 204 5.22 3.08 8.50
CA ASP A 204 5.02 4.16 9.45
C ASP A 204 5.98 5.32 9.20
N THR A 205 5.48 6.54 9.34
CA THR A 205 6.27 7.75 9.06
C THR A 205 5.71 8.98 9.75
N GLY A 206 6.62 9.84 10.22
CA GLY A 206 6.31 11.20 10.62
C GLY A 206 6.45 12.18 9.45
N PRO A 207 5.91 13.40 9.56
CA PRO A 207 6.10 14.46 8.57
C PRO A 207 7.52 15.04 8.69
N ASP A 208 8.10 15.45 7.56
CA ASP A 208 9.46 15.99 7.48
C ASP A 208 9.68 17.15 8.48
N GLU A 209 8.65 17.99 8.68
CA GLU A 209 8.68 19.16 9.57
C GLU A 209 8.88 18.78 11.05
N ILE A 210 8.36 17.63 11.47
CA ILE A 210 8.50 17.13 12.85
C ILE A 210 9.75 16.29 12.98
N GLU A 211 10.00 15.40 12.02
CA GLU A 211 11.13 14.47 12.02
C GLU A 211 12.47 15.14 11.65
N LYS A 212 12.45 16.39 11.20
CA LYS A 212 13.63 17.18 10.78
C LYS A 212 14.41 16.49 9.66
N SER A 213 13.69 15.94 8.69
CA SER A 213 14.27 15.23 7.55
C SER A 213 13.74 15.79 6.21
N SER A 214 14.07 15.12 5.11
CA SER A 214 13.56 15.44 3.76
C SER A 214 13.02 14.20 3.05
N ASN A 215 12.75 13.13 3.81
CA ASN A 215 12.44 11.81 3.27
C ASN A 215 11.10 11.81 2.52
N MET A 216 10.07 12.46 3.09
CA MET A 216 8.76 12.57 2.44
C MET A 216 8.85 13.44 1.19
N GLN A 217 9.57 14.57 1.26
CA GLN A 217 9.82 15.41 0.09
C GLN A 217 10.47 14.64 -1.07
N ASN A 218 11.54 13.89 -0.79
CA ASN A 218 12.26 13.11 -1.80
C ASN A 218 11.36 12.05 -2.42
N LEU A 219 10.54 11.38 -1.61
CA LEU A 219 9.53 10.44 -2.09
C LEU A 219 8.51 11.11 -3.01
N TRP A 220 8.00 12.29 -2.64
CA TRP A 220 7.02 13.03 -3.45
C TRP A 220 7.59 13.50 -4.78
N GLN A 221 8.84 13.95 -4.82
CA GLN A 221 9.52 14.29 -6.07
C GLN A 221 9.62 13.08 -7.00
N ALA A 222 9.89 11.88 -6.45
CA ALA A 222 9.93 10.65 -7.23
C ALA A 222 8.53 10.20 -7.72
N ALA A 223 7.49 10.40 -6.92
CA ALA A 223 6.11 10.00 -7.23
C ALA A 223 5.40 10.97 -8.19
N ALA A 224 5.73 12.26 -8.16
CA ALA A 224 5.01 13.30 -8.88
C ALA A 224 4.89 13.08 -10.41
N PRO A 225 5.96 12.68 -11.13
CA PRO A 225 5.85 12.38 -12.57
C PRO A 225 4.88 11.22 -12.87
N LEU A 226 4.76 10.25 -11.96
CA LEU A 226 3.88 9.09 -12.11
C LEU A 226 2.41 9.48 -11.91
N ILE A 227 2.13 10.45 -11.04
CA ILE A 227 0.79 11.03 -10.85
C ILE A 227 0.40 11.86 -12.08
N LYS A 228 1.28 12.76 -12.55
CA LYS A 228 1.04 13.58 -13.76
C LYS A 228 0.71 12.72 -14.98
N SER A 229 1.38 11.57 -15.12
CA SER A 229 1.16 10.61 -16.21
C SER A 229 0.06 9.58 -15.93
N LYS A 230 -0.69 9.70 -14.83
CA LYS A 230 -1.77 8.77 -14.40
C LYS A 230 -1.33 7.31 -14.25
N LYS A 231 -0.04 7.08 -14.02
CA LYS A 231 0.57 5.76 -13.82
C LYS A 231 0.53 5.30 -12.36
N LEU A 232 0.57 6.23 -11.40
CA LEU A 232 0.38 5.90 -9.98
C LEU A 232 -1.11 5.68 -9.70
N LYS A 233 -1.47 4.46 -9.27
CA LYS A 233 -2.86 4.02 -9.07
C LYS A 233 -3.37 4.25 -7.67
N ALA A 234 -2.50 4.11 -6.67
CA ALA A 234 -2.83 4.32 -5.27
C ALA A 234 -1.59 4.64 -4.44
N ILE A 235 -1.80 5.35 -3.34
CA ILE A 235 -0.84 5.52 -2.23
C ILE A 235 -1.48 4.91 -0.99
N LEU A 236 -0.79 3.97 -0.33
CA LEU A 236 -1.13 3.48 1.00
C LEU A 236 -0.25 4.25 2.00
N ILE A 237 -0.88 4.96 2.93
CA ILE A 237 -0.19 5.82 3.89
C ILE A 237 -0.94 5.83 5.22
N GLU A 238 -0.16 5.80 6.31
CA GLU A 238 -0.72 5.74 7.65
C GLU A 238 -1.42 7.03 8.07
N VAL A 239 -2.41 6.89 8.96
CA VAL A 239 -2.88 7.99 9.82
C VAL A 239 -3.20 7.40 11.18
N SER A 240 -2.21 7.35 12.05
CA SER A 240 -2.34 6.66 13.34
C SER A 240 -3.19 7.41 14.35
N PHE A 241 -3.16 8.75 14.36
CA PHE A 241 -3.74 9.55 15.45
C PHE A 241 -4.71 10.64 14.99
N PRO A 242 -5.74 11.00 15.78
CA PRO A 242 -6.58 12.16 15.49
C PRO A 242 -5.80 13.48 15.71
N ASN A 243 -6.30 14.59 15.16
CA ASN A 243 -5.62 15.90 15.23
C ASN A 243 -5.40 16.42 16.66
N GLU A 244 -6.13 15.90 17.65
CA GLU A 244 -5.94 16.24 19.06
C GLU A 244 -4.65 15.68 19.65
N GLN A 245 -4.01 14.72 18.97
CA GLN A 245 -2.71 14.19 19.37
C GLN A 245 -1.64 15.28 19.20
N PRO A 246 -0.92 15.67 20.27
CA PRO A 246 0.16 16.66 20.15
C PRO A 246 1.31 16.17 19.28
N ASP A 247 1.91 17.08 18.51
CA ASP A 247 3.03 16.76 17.60
C ASP A 247 4.20 16.08 18.33
N LYS A 248 4.51 16.52 19.56
CA LYS A 248 5.59 15.97 20.40
C LYS A 248 5.36 14.50 20.83
N THR A 249 4.16 13.98 20.69
CA THR A 249 3.80 12.60 21.03
C THR A 249 3.29 11.82 19.81
N LEU A 250 3.68 12.24 18.60
CA LEU A 250 3.41 11.47 17.40
C LEU A 250 4.33 10.27 17.26
N PHE A 251 5.59 10.38 17.70
CA PHE A 251 6.58 9.29 17.63
C PHE A 251 6.68 8.69 16.22
N GLY A 252 6.88 9.53 15.20
CA GLY A 252 7.03 9.06 13.82
C GLY A 252 5.71 8.65 13.16
N HIS A 253 4.59 9.30 13.49
CA HIS A 253 3.28 8.99 12.92
C HIS A 253 2.53 10.24 12.42
N LEU A 254 1.48 10.01 11.62
CA LEU A 254 0.66 11.08 11.04
C LEU A 254 -0.68 11.29 11.78
N THR A 255 -1.15 12.53 11.72
CA THR A 255 -2.55 12.92 11.97
C THR A 255 -3.24 13.31 10.66
N PRO A 256 -4.58 13.46 10.61
CA PRO A 256 -5.26 14.00 9.44
C PRO A 256 -4.70 15.32 8.92
N LYS A 257 -4.31 16.23 9.83
CA LYS A 257 -3.66 17.50 9.48
C LYS A 257 -2.34 17.26 8.76
N TRP A 258 -1.50 16.38 9.29
CA TRP A 258 -0.19 16.10 8.70
C TRP A 258 -0.31 15.35 7.36
N LEU A 259 -1.22 14.38 7.25
CA LEU A 259 -1.48 13.75 5.95
C LEU A 259 -1.92 14.80 4.91
N MET A 260 -2.83 15.71 5.25
CA MET A 260 -3.28 16.72 4.29
C MET A 260 -2.16 17.70 3.92
N ALA A 261 -1.28 18.06 4.85
CA ALA A 261 -0.10 18.86 4.55
C ALA A 261 0.84 18.14 3.57
N GLU A 262 1.07 16.84 3.74
CA GLU A 262 1.86 16.03 2.80
C GLU A 262 1.17 15.94 1.42
N MET A 263 -0.15 15.85 1.37
CA MET A 263 -0.90 15.84 0.10
C MET A 263 -0.84 17.21 -0.58
N ASP A 264 -0.87 18.32 0.16
CA ASP A 264 -0.66 19.66 -0.38
C ASP A 264 0.77 19.84 -0.93
N LYS A 265 1.78 19.31 -0.22
CA LYS A 265 3.18 19.27 -0.68
C LYS A 265 3.31 18.47 -1.97
N LEU A 266 2.69 17.29 -2.05
CA LEU A 266 2.63 16.49 -3.27
C LEU A 266 1.87 17.21 -4.41
N ALA A 267 0.79 17.93 -4.08
CA ALA A 267 0.06 18.77 -5.03
C ALA A 267 0.94 19.90 -5.59
N SER A 268 1.87 20.46 -4.79
CA SER A 268 2.81 21.48 -5.27
C SER A 268 3.77 20.96 -6.36
N PHE A 269 4.13 19.68 -6.32
CA PHE A 269 4.95 19.04 -7.37
C PHE A 269 4.13 18.60 -8.58
N THR A 270 2.86 18.27 -8.39
CA THR A 270 2.00 17.65 -9.41
C THR A 270 1.06 18.61 -10.14
N GLY A 271 0.64 19.68 -9.47
CA GLY A 271 -0.56 20.46 -9.81
C GLY A 271 -1.83 19.82 -9.21
N THR A 272 -2.75 20.64 -8.73
CA THR A 272 -3.99 20.20 -8.05
C THR A 272 -4.91 19.35 -8.94
N ASP A 273 -4.93 19.61 -10.24
CA ASP A 273 -5.74 18.84 -11.19
C ASP A 273 -5.23 17.40 -11.39
N ALA A 274 -3.92 17.18 -11.29
CA ALA A 274 -3.32 15.87 -11.51
C ALA A 274 -3.57 14.91 -10.34
N ILE A 275 -3.64 15.44 -9.11
CA ILE A 275 -3.84 14.63 -7.90
C ILE A 275 -5.33 14.38 -7.59
N LYS A 276 -6.23 15.16 -8.18
CA LYS A 276 -7.69 15.01 -7.99
C LYS A 276 -8.15 13.58 -8.28
N GLY A 277 -8.85 12.98 -7.33
CA GLY A 277 -9.35 11.60 -7.43
C GLY A 277 -8.27 10.51 -7.33
N LEU A 278 -7.02 10.86 -7.00
CA LEU A 278 -5.99 9.86 -6.66
C LEU A 278 -6.47 9.04 -5.45
N ASN A 279 -6.29 7.72 -5.51
CA ASN A 279 -6.65 6.83 -4.41
C ASN A 279 -5.63 6.95 -3.28
N ILE A 280 -6.08 7.40 -2.12
CA ILE A 280 -5.30 7.40 -0.88
C ILE A 280 -5.92 6.39 0.06
N VAL A 281 -5.24 5.26 0.24
CA VAL A 281 -5.65 4.17 1.12
C VAL A 281 -5.09 4.45 2.50
N ILE A 282 -5.98 4.73 3.46
CA ILE A 282 -5.62 5.07 4.83
C ILE A 282 -5.32 3.79 5.61
N THR A 283 -4.06 3.62 6.03
CA THR A 283 -3.57 2.43 6.72
C THR A 283 -3.25 2.72 8.19
N HIS A 284 -2.94 1.65 8.95
CA HIS A 284 -2.33 1.72 10.28
C HIS A 284 -3.07 2.62 11.30
N LEU A 285 -4.40 2.62 11.23
CA LEU A 285 -5.24 3.37 12.17
C LEU A 285 -5.09 2.76 13.57
N LYS A 286 -4.69 3.56 14.57
CA LYS A 286 -4.56 3.05 15.94
C LYS A 286 -5.91 3.06 16.69
N PRO A 287 -6.28 1.97 17.40
CA PRO A 287 -7.42 1.95 18.30
C PRO A 287 -7.34 3.06 19.38
N PRO A 288 -8.46 3.40 20.05
CA PRO A 288 -9.79 2.80 19.95
C PRO A 288 -10.60 3.24 18.73
N MET A 289 -11.74 2.58 18.49
CA MET A 289 -12.67 2.90 17.38
C MET A 289 -13.18 4.35 17.39
N THR A 290 -13.24 4.99 18.55
CA THR A 290 -13.60 6.41 18.68
C THR A 290 -12.55 7.31 18.02
N SER A 291 -11.26 7.04 18.24
CA SER A 291 -10.15 7.73 17.56
C SER A 291 -10.20 7.51 16.05
N ILE A 292 -10.40 6.26 15.62
CA ILE A 292 -10.53 5.91 14.20
C ILE A 292 -11.68 6.67 13.53
N SER A 293 -12.84 6.77 14.20
CA SER A 293 -14.01 7.48 13.68
C SER A 293 -13.76 8.99 13.57
N LYS A 294 -13.03 9.57 14.54
CA LYS A 294 -12.59 10.97 14.47
C LYS A 294 -11.65 11.22 13.30
N ILE A 295 -10.63 10.36 13.12
CA ILE A 295 -9.68 10.44 11.99
C ILE A 295 -10.43 10.48 10.65
N LYS A 296 -11.37 9.56 10.44
CA LYS A 296 -12.19 9.52 9.20
C LYS A 296 -12.97 10.81 8.98
N THR A 297 -13.60 11.33 10.02
CA THR A 297 -14.35 12.60 9.97
C THR A 297 -13.45 13.79 9.64
N GLN A 298 -12.31 13.88 10.32
CA GLN A 298 -11.32 14.96 10.14
C GLN A 298 -10.72 14.94 8.73
N LEU A 299 -10.34 13.76 8.22
CA LEU A 299 -9.84 13.60 6.86
C LEU A 299 -10.88 14.02 5.82
N LYS A 300 -12.13 13.57 5.98
CA LYS A 300 -13.22 13.95 5.07
C LYS A 300 -13.43 15.46 5.04
N ALA A 301 -13.43 16.11 6.20
CA ALA A 301 -13.62 17.55 6.30
C ALA A 301 -12.44 18.35 5.71
N ALA A 302 -11.21 17.83 5.83
CA ALA A 302 -10.00 18.51 5.37
C ALA A 302 -9.64 18.25 3.89
N ASN A 303 -10.29 17.31 3.21
CA ASN A 303 -9.96 16.87 1.84
C ASN A 303 -10.36 17.89 0.75
N LYS A 304 -9.66 19.03 0.71
CA LYS A 304 -9.85 20.09 -0.30
C LYS A 304 -9.38 19.68 -1.69
N LEU A 305 -8.39 18.78 -1.77
CA LEU A 305 -7.81 18.26 -3.00
C LEU A 305 -8.70 17.24 -3.74
N GLN A 306 -9.88 16.91 -3.19
CA GLN A 306 -10.82 15.95 -3.78
C GLN A 306 -10.16 14.59 -4.07
N LEU A 307 -9.31 14.13 -3.15
CA LEU A 307 -8.69 12.81 -3.16
C LEU A 307 -9.76 11.74 -2.96
N ASN A 308 -9.57 10.55 -3.52
CA ASN A 308 -10.41 9.40 -3.20
C ASN A 308 -9.86 8.71 -1.95
N LEU A 309 -10.38 9.07 -0.78
CA LEU A 309 -10.00 8.47 0.49
C LEU A 309 -10.62 7.07 0.64
N VAL A 310 -9.78 6.04 0.67
CA VAL A 310 -10.18 4.64 0.76
C VAL A 310 -9.83 4.10 2.15
N TYR A 311 -10.81 3.49 2.83
CA TYR A 311 -10.61 2.86 4.13
C TYR A 311 -10.67 1.33 3.95
N PRO A 312 -9.53 0.63 3.95
CA PRO A 312 -9.48 -0.81 3.71
C PRO A 312 -10.19 -1.57 4.83
N GLN A 313 -10.76 -2.72 4.49
CA GLN A 313 -11.33 -3.66 5.44
C GLN A 313 -10.53 -4.95 5.40
N GLN A 314 -10.19 -5.47 6.58
CA GLN A 314 -9.43 -6.71 6.70
C GLN A 314 -10.10 -7.84 5.91
N GLY A 315 -9.30 -8.54 5.10
CA GLY A 315 -9.70 -9.65 4.27
C GLY A 315 -10.48 -9.28 3.00
N LYS A 316 -10.87 -8.03 2.77
CA LYS A 316 -11.63 -7.63 1.57
C LYS A 316 -10.74 -7.05 0.49
N ALA A 317 -10.72 -7.70 -0.68
CA ALA A 317 -9.91 -7.28 -1.80
C ALA A 317 -10.34 -5.91 -2.36
N LEU A 318 -9.34 -5.11 -2.74
CA LEU A 318 -9.47 -3.84 -3.45
C LEU A 318 -8.78 -3.97 -4.82
N ASN A 319 -9.28 -3.22 -5.81
CA ASN A 319 -8.76 -3.22 -7.17
C ASN A 319 -8.48 -1.77 -7.58
N PHE A 320 -7.26 -1.49 -8.05
CA PHE A 320 -6.79 -0.17 -8.46
C PHE A 320 -6.34 -0.19 -9.91
#